data_AF-T1D5Q4-F1
#
_entry.id   AF-T1D5Q4-F1
#
_cell.length_a   1.000
_cell.length_b   1.000
_cell.length_c   1.000
_cell.angle_alpha   90.00
_cell.angle_beta   90.00
_cell.angle_gamma   90.00
#
_symmetry.space_group_name_H-M   'P 1'
#
loop_
_entity.id
_entity.type
_entity.pdbx_description
1 polymer ?
#
loop_
_entity_poly.entity_id
_entity_poly.type
_entity_poly.pdbx_seq_one_letter_code
_entity_poly.pdbx_strand_id
1 'polypeptide(L)' 'MVSETRIHINPTGRFVVGGPAGDCGLTGRKIIVDTYGGMARHGGGAFSGKDPSKVDRSAAYAARHVAKNIVAAG' A
#
# COMPACT_ATOMS: atom_id res chain seq x y z
N MET A 1 28.41 14.68 11.29
CA MET A 1 27.48 14.84 10.15
C MET A 1 26.08 14.85 10.74
N VAL A 2 25.44 16.01 10.82
CA VAL A 2 24.06 16.11 11.32
C VAL A 2 23.14 15.69 10.17
N SER A 3 22.17 14.82 10.42
CA SER A 3 21.21 14.41 9.40
C SER A 3 20.27 15.59 9.09
N GLU A 4 20.22 16.05 7.85
CA GLU A 4 19.28 17.06 7.33
C GLU A 4 17.82 16.55 7.22
N THR A 5 17.49 15.48 7.96
CA THR A 5 16.18 14.84 7.91
C THR A 5 15.16 15.70 8.62
N ARG A 6 14.16 16.19 7.87
CA ARG A 6 13.03 16.94 8.42
C ARG A 6 12.00 15.97 9.00
N ILE A 7 11.70 16.12 10.29
CA ILE A 7 10.68 15.34 10.99
C ILE A 7 9.48 16.24 11.22
N HIS A 8 8.31 15.82 10.72
CA HIS A 8 7.04 16.54 10.90
C HIS A 8 6.12 15.71 11.81
N ILE A 9 5.89 16.18 13.03
CA ILE A 9 4.95 15.56 13.98
C ILE A 9 3.70 16.43 14.02
N ASN A 10 2.55 15.84 13.64
CA ASN A 10 1.26 16.50 13.63
C ASN A 10 1.30 17.93 13.07
N PRO A 11 1.84 18.13 11.85
CA PRO A 11 2.05 19.47 11.29
C PRO A 11 0.76 20.26 11.09
N THR A 12 -0.40 19.59 11.12
CA THR A 12 -1.75 20.19 11.03
C THR A 12 -2.41 20.44 12.39
N GLY A 13 -1.71 20.23 13.50
CA GLY A 13 -2.20 20.44 14.86
C GLY A 13 -2.80 19.19 15.52
N ARG A 14 -3.70 19.39 16.48
CA ARG A 14 -4.32 18.28 17.25
C ARG A 14 -5.22 17.44 16.34
N PHE A 15 -5.10 16.12 16.43
CA PHE A 15 -5.93 15.16 15.71
C PHE A 15 -6.73 14.31 16.71
N VAL A 16 -7.90 14.82 17.12
CA VAL A 16 -8.68 14.25 18.24
C VAL A 16 -9.80 13.33 17.77
N VAL A 17 -10.51 13.71 16.70
CA VAL A 17 -11.57 12.89 16.08
C VAL A 17 -10.99 12.24 14.83
N GLY A 18 -11.15 10.93 14.67
CA GLY A 18 -10.64 10.17 13.53
C GLY A 18 -11.47 8.92 13.23
N GLY A 19 -10.95 8.05 12.37
CA GLY A 19 -11.67 6.86 11.93
C GLY A 19 -12.95 7.19 11.12
N PRO A 20 -13.96 6.30 11.11
CA PRO A 20 -15.19 6.51 10.34
C PRO A 20 -16.02 7.74 10.75
N ALA A 21 -15.80 8.28 11.96
CA ALA A 21 -16.45 9.51 12.41
C ALA A 21 -15.89 10.77 11.72
N GLY A 22 -14.68 10.69 11.16
CA GLY A 22 -13.99 11.81 10.51
C GLY A 22 -13.84 11.69 8.99
N ASP A 23 -14.16 10.54 8.39
CA ASP A 23 -14.08 10.29 6.94
C ASP A 23 -14.91 9.05 6.54
N CYS A 24 -15.18 8.89 5.24
CA CYS A 24 -15.81 7.70 4.67
C CYS A 24 -14.77 6.75 4.04
N GLY A 25 -14.59 5.57 4.65
CA GLY A 25 -13.72 4.52 4.14
C GLY A 25 -14.45 3.56 3.19
N LEU A 26 -13.80 3.21 2.07
CA LEU A 26 -14.26 2.13 1.19
C LEU A 26 -13.15 1.12 0.91
N THR A 27 -13.53 -0.15 0.76
CA THR A 27 -12.62 -1.24 0.36
C THR A 27 -11.92 -0.90 -0.96
N GLY A 28 -10.60 -1.13 -1.03
CA GLY A 28 -9.83 -0.96 -2.26
C GLY A 28 -9.48 0.49 -2.61
N ARG A 29 -9.55 1.44 -1.67
CA ARG A 29 -9.17 2.85 -1.91
C ARG A 29 -7.73 3.22 -1.54
N LYS A 30 -6.89 2.22 -1.26
CA LYS A 30 -5.47 2.38 -0.90
C LYS A 30 -4.54 1.41 -1.64
N ILE A 31 -4.88 1.02 -2.87
CA ILE A 31 -4.16 -0.02 -3.64
C ILE A 31 -2.67 0.26 -3.90
N ILE A 32 -2.25 1.54 -3.97
CA ILE A 32 -0.83 1.89 -4.12
C ILE A 32 -0.09 1.76 -2.77
N VAL A 33 -0.77 2.00 -1.65
CA VAL A 33 -0.24 1.77 -0.30
C VAL A 33 -0.12 0.27 -0.03
N ASP A 34 -1.09 -0.52 -0.47
CA ASP A 34 -1.08 -1.99 -0.32
C ASP A 34 0.07 -2.65 -1.10
N THR A 35 0.64 -1.97 -2.09
CA THR A 35 1.64 -2.54 -3.00
C THR A 35 3.01 -1.91 -2.79
N TYR A 36 3.47 -1.10 -3.72
CA TYR A 36 4.88 -0.69 -3.81
C TYR A 36 5.08 0.81 -3.60
N GLY A 37 4.10 1.51 -3.03
CA GLY A 37 4.24 2.92 -2.64
C GLY A 37 4.55 3.87 -3.81
N GLY A 38 4.18 3.49 -5.03
CA GLY A 38 4.49 4.24 -6.26
C GLY A 38 5.80 3.86 -6.95
N MET A 39 6.61 2.96 -6.37
CA MET A 39 7.89 2.53 -6.96
C MET A 39 7.72 1.65 -8.20
N ALA A 40 6.60 0.94 -8.31
CA ALA A 40 6.31 0.05 -9.44
C ALA A 40 4.92 0.36 -10.02
N ARG A 41 4.72 -0.04 -11.28
CA ARG A 41 3.44 0.12 -11.98
C ARG A 41 2.38 -0.79 -11.36
N HIS A 42 1.14 -0.32 -11.32
CA HIS A 42 0.02 -1.05 -10.72
C HIS A 42 -1.09 -1.29 -11.76
N GLY A 43 -1.65 -2.50 -11.80
CA GLY A 43 -2.65 -2.90 -12.80
C GLY A 43 -4.09 -2.44 -12.52
N GLY A 44 -4.35 -1.91 -11.32
CA GLY A 44 -5.63 -1.27 -10.96
C GLY A 44 -6.57 -2.09 -10.08
N GLY A 45 -6.34 -3.41 -9.95
CA GLY A 45 -7.17 -4.29 -9.12
C GLY A 45 -6.91 -4.13 -7.60
N ALA A 46 -7.98 -4.01 -6.81
CA ALA A 46 -7.90 -4.08 -5.34
C ALA A 46 -7.81 -5.53 -4.83
N PHE A 47 -7.24 -5.74 -3.63
CA PHE A 47 -7.06 -7.07 -3.04
C PHE A 47 -8.15 -7.48 -2.04
N SER A 48 -8.45 -6.62 -1.06
CA SER A 48 -9.37 -6.94 0.03
C SER A 48 -10.80 -7.19 -0.46
N GLY A 49 -11.50 -8.14 0.18
CA GLY A 49 -12.85 -8.57 -0.20
C GLY A 49 -12.92 -9.57 -1.35
N LYS A 50 -11.77 -9.98 -1.92
CA LYS A 50 -11.72 -10.97 -3.00
C LYS A 50 -11.17 -12.31 -2.51
N ASP A 51 -11.85 -13.40 -2.84
CA ASP A 51 -11.33 -14.75 -2.62
C ASP A 51 -10.12 -15.04 -3.56
N PRO A 52 -9.30 -16.06 -3.27
CA PRO A 52 -8.10 -16.36 -4.06
C PRO A 52 -8.34 -16.70 -5.54
N SER A 53 -9.57 -17.02 -5.95
CA SER A 53 -9.89 -17.23 -7.38
C SER A 53 -9.80 -15.94 -8.21
N LYS A 54 -9.83 -14.76 -7.57
CA LYS A 54 -9.77 -13.48 -8.30
C LYS A 54 -8.33 -13.08 -8.56
N VAL A 55 -7.99 -13.05 -9.84
CA VAL A 55 -6.63 -12.86 -10.35
C VAL A 55 -6.01 -11.51 -9.95
N ASP A 56 -6.83 -10.48 -9.74
CA ASP A 56 -6.36 -9.20 -9.18
C ASP A 56 -5.56 -9.38 -7.88
N ARG A 57 -5.89 -10.41 -7.08
CA ARG A 57 -5.22 -10.73 -5.83
C ARG A 57 -4.17 -11.83 -6.03
N SER A 58 -4.58 -12.99 -6.52
CA SER A 58 -3.70 -14.16 -6.57
C SER A 58 -2.55 -13.99 -7.58
N ALA A 59 -2.80 -13.43 -8.77
CA ALA A 59 -1.76 -13.19 -9.75
C ALA A 59 -0.81 -12.06 -9.31
N ALA A 60 -1.30 -11.03 -8.61
CA ALA A 60 -0.45 -10.00 -8.03
C ALA A 60 0.51 -10.57 -6.97
N TYR A 61 0.02 -11.48 -6.12
CA TYR A 61 0.86 -12.18 -5.13
C TYR A 61 1.89 -13.10 -5.80
N ALA A 62 1.48 -13.84 -6.85
CA ALA A 62 2.38 -14.67 -7.63
C ALA A 62 3.47 -13.83 -8.33
N ALA A 63 3.11 -12.69 -8.91
CA ALA A 63 4.06 -11.79 -9.54
C ALA A 63 5.09 -11.25 -8.52
N ARG A 64 4.64 -10.88 -7.31
CA ARG A 64 5.55 -10.50 -6.22
C ARG A 64 6.49 -11.65 -5.85
N HIS A 65 5.97 -12.87 -5.74
CA HIS A 65 6.77 -14.05 -5.44
C HIS A 65 7.86 -14.26 -6.50
N VAL A 66 7.49 -14.25 -7.79
CA VAL A 66 8.44 -14.40 -8.90
C VAL A 66 9.51 -13.30 -8.84
N ALA A 67 9.11 -12.03 -8.76
CA ALA A 67 10.06 -10.91 -8.73
C ALA A 67 11.04 -10.98 -7.54
N LYS A 68 10.54 -11.36 -6.34
CA LYS A 68 11.39 -11.52 -5.15
C LYS A 68 12.44 -12.61 -5.36
N ASN A 69 12.06 -13.74 -5.93
CA ASN A 69 12.97 -14.87 -6.14
C ASN A 69 14.00 -14.59 -7.24
N ILE A 70 13.60 -13.90 -8.32
CA ILE A 70 14.55 -13.47 -9.37
C ILE A 70 15.66 -12.63 -8.75
N VAL A 71 15.32 -11.58 -7.98
CA VAL A 71 16.34 -10.72 -7.35
C VAL A 71 17.18 -11.48 -6.31
N ALA A 72 16.58 -12.42 -5.59
CA ALA A 72 17.31 -13.22 -4.60
C ALA A 72 18.29 -14.23 -5.23
N ALA A 73 18.09 -14.59 -6.50
CA ALA A 73 18.96 -15.51 -7.24
C ALA A 73 20.23 -14.84 -7.81
N GLY A 74 20.33 -13.51 -7.74
CA GLY A 74 21.43 -12.73 -8.33
C GLY A 74 21.19 -12.34 -9.78
#